data_AF-A0A1D2M815-F1
#
_entry.id   AF-A0A1D2M815-F1
#
_cell.length_a   1.000
_cell.length_b   1.000
_cell.length_c   1.000
_cell.angle_alpha   90.00
_cell.angle_beta   90.00
_cell.angle_gamma   90.00
#
_symmetry.space_group_name_H-M   'P 1'
#
loop_
_entity.id
_entity.type
_entity.pdbx_description
1 polymer ?
#
loop_
_entity_poly.entity_id
_entity_poly.type
_entity_poly.pdbx_seq_one_letter_code
_entity_poly.pdbx_strand_id
1 'polypeptide(L)'
;MSCREDAGKSWYAREHRIIEEIKLIWATGNEALETYIAVLRIAKQISSEVLNLSEKLLFGMDLIKLASGADDQEAAEEDKTLSEIEDGFGEINGKVTDFLRKFEGEEKRLEKEEEYWKKFLFEKHQSLAELRRMKAEDRRRLLRKNATCLSLFISAKQLFGRLKDEWDDMKHDLDQAALGYMKELVVIAKEPEEL
;
A
#
# COMPACT_ATOMS: atom_id res chain seq x y z
N MET A 1 44.80 39.68 18.24
CA MET A 1 43.77 38.72 18.68
C MET A 1 44.35 37.88 19.80
N SER A 2 43.61 37.72 20.89
CA SER A 2 44.05 36.98 22.07
C SER A 2 43.77 35.48 21.90
N CYS A 3 44.64 34.59 22.39
CA CYS A 3 44.43 33.13 22.39
C CYS A 3 43.06 32.71 22.99
N ARG A 4 42.48 33.55 23.86
CA ARG A 4 41.15 33.35 24.46
C ARG A 4 40.00 33.61 23.47
N GLU A 5 40.15 34.57 22.57
CA GLU A 5 39.16 34.88 21.53
C GLU A 5 39.12 33.79 20.46
N ASP A 6 40.29 33.26 20.08
CA ASP A 6 40.40 32.17 19.10
C ASP A 6 39.84 30.84 19.65
N ALA A 7 40.09 30.54 20.93
CA ALA A 7 39.49 29.39 21.61
C ALA A 7 37.95 29.49 21.68
N GLY A 8 37.42 30.69 21.97
CA GLY A 8 35.99 30.95 21.99
C GLY A 8 35.31 30.76 20.62
N LYS A 9 35.92 31.28 19.55
CA LYS A 9 35.42 31.10 18.17
C LYS A 9 35.44 29.64 17.73
N SER A 10 36.52 28.92 18.04
CA SER A 10 36.65 27.49 17.71
C SER A 10 35.60 26.63 18.42
N TRP A 11 35.36 26.90 19.70
CA TRP A 11 34.31 26.21 20.46
C TRP A 11 32.91 26.48 19.88
N TYR A 12 32.59 27.73 19.57
CA TYR A 12 31.29 28.10 19.01
C TYR A 12 31.05 27.45 17.63
N ALA A 13 32.06 27.45 16.76
CA ALA A 13 31.98 26.79 15.45
C ALA A 13 31.76 25.26 15.58
N ARG A 14 32.38 24.63 16.59
CA ARG A 14 32.20 23.20 16.87
C ARG A 14 30.79 22.89 17.38
N GLU A 15 30.28 23.63 18.35
CA GLU A 15 28.90 23.47 18.85
C GLU A 15 27.87 23.67 17.74
N HIS A 16 28.05 24.70 16.91
CA HIS A 16 27.17 24.96 15.78
C HIS A 16 27.15 23.79 14.80
N ARG A 17 28.31 23.21 14.46
CA ARG A 17 28.36 22.02 13.59
C ARG A 17 27.63 20.83 14.20
N ILE A 18 27.77 20.59 15.51
CA ILE A 18 27.07 19.50 16.19
C ILE A 18 25.55 19.71 16.11
N ILE A 19 25.07 20.92 16.34
CA ILE A 19 23.64 21.25 16.25
C ILE A 19 23.12 20.99 14.84
N GLU A 20 23.82 21.42 13.80
CA GLU A 20 23.42 21.17 12.41
C GLU A 20 23.42 19.69 12.05
N GLU A 21 24.41 18.91 12.50
CA GLU A 21 24.42 17.45 12.33
C GLU A 21 23.19 16.79 12.97
N ILE A 22 22.79 17.25 14.16
CA ILE A 22 21.62 16.72 14.88
C ILE A 22 20.32 17.07 14.15
N LYS A 23 20.16 18.33 13.71
CA LYS A 23 19.01 18.75 12.91
C LYS A 23 18.86 17.88 11.66
N LEU A 24 19.96 17.61 10.96
CA LEU A 24 19.96 16.79 9.76
C LEU A 24 19.58 15.33 10.04
N ILE A 25 20.08 14.75 11.14
CA ILE A 25 19.71 13.39 11.57
C ILE A 25 18.20 13.30 11.81
N TRP A 26 17.63 14.26 12.54
CA TRP A 26 16.19 14.29 12.83
C TRP A 26 15.36 14.55 11.59
N ALA A 27 15.73 15.52 10.76
CA ALA A 27 15.02 15.81 9.51
C ALA A 27 14.94 14.57 8.61
N THR A 28 16.09 13.90 8.40
CA THR A 28 16.14 12.67 7.57
C THR A 28 15.34 11.52 8.20
N GLY A 29 15.37 11.41 9.53
CA GLY A 29 14.62 10.38 10.26
C GLY A 29 13.10 10.59 10.15
N ASN A 30 12.64 11.83 10.30
CA ASN A 30 11.23 12.18 10.14
C ASN A 30 10.77 11.96 8.71
N GLU A 31 11.54 12.40 7.71
CA GLU A 31 11.20 12.23 6.30
C GLU A 31 11.12 10.75 5.92
N ALA A 32 12.02 9.92 6.44
CA ALA A 32 11.96 8.47 6.25
C ALA A 32 10.67 7.89 6.85
N LEU A 33 10.32 8.27 8.08
CA LEU A 33 9.10 7.80 8.73
C LEU A 33 7.83 8.24 7.99
N GLU A 34 7.75 9.51 7.59
CA GLU A 34 6.63 10.05 6.81
C GLU A 34 6.47 9.32 5.47
N THR A 35 7.59 9.06 4.78
CA THR A 35 7.59 8.31 3.53
C THR A 35 7.10 6.88 3.76
N TYR A 36 7.57 6.22 4.81
CA TYR A 36 7.13 4.88 5.18
C TYR A 36 5.62 4.79 5.45
N ILE A 37 5.08 5.74 6.24
CA ILE A 37 3.64 5.84 6.51
C ILE A 37 2.86 6.03 5.21
N ALA A 38 3.39 6.82 4.26
CA ALA A 38 2.75 7.00 2.96
C ALA A 38 2.70 5.70 2.14
N VAL A 39 3.77 4.88 2.16
CA VAL A 39 3.76 3.54 1.52
C VAL A 39 2.67 2.66 2.12
N LEU A 40 2.61 2.56 3.44
CA LEU A 40 1.60 1.75 4.13
C LEU A 40 0.17 2.20 3.83
N ARG A 41 -0.04 3.51 3.67
CA ARG A 41 -1.37 4.05 3.32
C ARG A 41 -1.81 3.60 1.93
N ILE A 42 -0.91 3.60 0.96
CA ILE A 42 -1.20 3.11 -0.40
C ILE A 42 -1.54 1.63 -0.37
N ALA A 43 -0.70 0.81 0.29
CA ALA A 43 -0.93 -0.62 0.41
C ALA A 43 -2.30 -0.92 1.05
N LYS A 44 -2.62 -0.28 2.18
CA LYS A 44 -3.91 -0.42 2.85
C LYS A 44 -5.09 -0.05 1.96
N GLN A 45 -4.96 1.02 1.17
CA GLN A 45 -6.01 1.47 0.26
C GLN A 45 -6.26 0.41 -0.82
N ILE A 46 -5.21 -0.09 -1.47
CA ILE A 46 -5.32 -1.16 -2.47
C ILE A 46 -6.01 -2.39 -1.86
N SER A 47 -5.54 -2.89 -0.71
CA SER A 47 -6.12 -4.07 -0.07
C SER A 47 -7.62 -3.89 0.24
N SER A 48 -8.03 -2.71 0.72
CA SER A 48 -9.43 -2.42 1.01
C SER A 48 -10.30 -2.38 -0.24
N GLU A 49 -9.76 -1.85 -1.34
CA GLU A 49 -10.50 -1.75 -2.60
C GLU A 49 -10.62 -3.10 -3.30
N VAL A 50 -9.56 -3.91 -3.24
CA VAL A 50 -9.61 -5.30 -3.72
C VAL A 50 -10.63 -6.10 -2.93
N LEU A 51 -10.61 -6.03 -1.60
CA LEU A 51 -11.57 -6.73 -0.75
C LEU A 51 -13.02 -6.38 -1.13
N ASN A 52 -13.32 -5.10 -1.34
CA ASN A 52 -14.64 -4.64 -1.75
C ASN A 52 -15.08 -5.25 -3.10
N LEU A 53 -14.18 -5.24 -4.10
CA LEU A 53 -14.50 -5.88 -5.38
C LEU A 53 -14.69 -7.38 -5.21
N SER A 54 -13.82 -8.08 -4.48
CA SER A 54 -13.98 -9.52 -4.22
C SER A 54 -15.30 -9.86 -3.52
N GLU A 55 -15.76 -9.05 -2.57
CA GLU A 55 -17.07 -9.21 -1.92
C GLU A 55 -18.23 -9.08 -2.93
N LYS A 56 -18.16 -8.13 -3.87
CA LYS A 56 -19.16 -8.00 -4.95
C LYS A 56 -19.17 -9.22 -5.87
N LEU A 57 -18.00 -9.73 -6.24
CA LEU A 57 -17.91 -10.92 -7.10
C LEU A 57 -18.49 -12.15 -6.39
N LEU A 58 -18.17 -12.36 -5.11
CA LEU A 58 -18.74 -13.44 -4.31
C LEU A 58 -20.27 -13.34 -4.24
N PHE A 59 -20.79 -12.14 -3.99
CA PHE A 59 -22.23 -11.90 -3.99
C PHE A 59 -22.87 -12.22 -5.35
N GLY A 60 -22.27 -11.78 -6.46
CA GLY A 60 -22.74 -12.10 -7.82
C GLY A 60 -22.76 -13.61 -8.11
N MET A 61 -21.70 -14.33 -7.72
CA MET A 61 -21.63 -15.79 -7.87
C MET A 61 -22.68 -16.51 -7.02
N ASP A 62 -23.01 -16.00 -5.83
CA ASP A 62 -24.07 -16.59 -5.01
C ASP A 62 -25.46 -16.33 -5.60
N LEU A 63 -25.69 -15.19 -6.26
CA LEU A 63 -26.91 -14.93 -7.03
C LEU A 63 -27.06 -15.90 -8.22
N ILE A 64 -25.99 -16.18 -8.96
CA ILE A 64 -26.02 -17.18 -10.06
C ILE A 64 -26.48 -18.54 -9.54
N LYS A 65 -25.89 -19.03 -8.44
CA LYS A 65 -26.24 -20.34 -7.85
C LYS A 65 -27.70 -20.41 -7.40
N LEU A 66 -28.27 -19.30 -6.95
CA LEU A 66 -29.67 -19.22 -6.57
C LEU A 66 -30.58 -19.28 -7.81
N ALA A 67 -30.21 -18.58 -8.88
CA ALA A 67 -30.95 -18.57 -10.14
C ALA A 67 -30.91 -19.93 -10.85
N SER A 68 -29.75 -20.60 -10.85
CA SER A 68 -29.56 -21.92 -11.50
C SER A 68 -30.30 -23.08 -10.79
N GLY A 69 -30.95 -22.83 -9.65
CA GLY A 69 -31.71 -23.81 -8.88
C GLY A 69 -33.23 -23.76 -9.10
N ALA A 70 -33.72 -22.90 -9.99
CA ALA A 70 -35.14 -22.79 -10.34
C ALA A 70 -35.49 -23.76 -11.48
N ASP A 71 -36.28 -24.79 -11.17
CA ASP A 71 -36.77 -25.80 -12.12
C ASP A 71 -37.92 -25.21 -12.98
N ASP A 72 -37.65 -24.57 -14.14
CA ASP A 72 -38.67 -24.31 -15.16
C ASP A 72 -38.11 -24.24 -16.61
N GLN A 73 -38.94 -24.58 -17.59
CA GLN A 73 -38.57 -24.95 -18.97
C GLN A 73 -38.09 -23.81 -19.91
N GLU A 74 -38.05 -22.55 -19.45
CA GLU A 74 -37.30 -21.45 -20.09
C GLU A 74 -35.77 -21.55 -19.85
N ALA A 75 -35.35 -22.60 -19.12
CA ALA A 75 -33.98 -22.91 -18.75
C ALA A 75 -32.94 -22.83 -19.87
N ALA A 76 -33.23 -23.07 -21.15
CA ALA A 76 -32.16 -23.15 -22.16
C ALA A 76 -31.52 -21.79 -22.51
N GLU A 77 -32.31 -20.70 -22.52
CA GLU A 77 -31.82 -19.35 -22.85
C GLU A 77 -31.35 -18.62 -21.58
N GLU A 78 -32.01 -18.88 -20.44
CA GLU A 78 -31.56 -18.45 -19.11
C GLU A 78 -30.23 -19.12 -18.70
N ASP A 79 -30.07 -20.43 -18.89
CA ASP A 79 -28.85 -21.17 -18.54
C ASP A 79 -27.65 -20.72 -19.40
N LYS A 80 -27.88 -20.38 -20.66
CA LYS A 80 -26.85 -19.78 -21.51
C LYS A 80 -26.44 -18.39 -21.02
N THR A 81 -27.42 -17.56 -20.64
CA THR A 81 -27.16 -16.21 -20.13
C THR A 81 -26.46 -16.25 -18.76
N LEU A 82 -26.88 -17.13 -17.86
CA LEU A 82 -26.24 -17.37 -16.57
C LEU A 82 -24.80 -17.88 -16.73
N SER A 83 -24.55 -18.78 -17.70
CA SER A 83 -23.20 -19.23 -18.03
C SER A 83 -22.31 -18.09 -18.53
N GLU A 84 -22.83 -17.21 -19.41
CA GLU A 84 -22.07 -16.04 -19.91
C GLU A 84 -21.75 -15.05 -18.77
N ILE A 85 -22.67 -14.87 -17.83
CA ILE A 85 -22.48 -14.03 -16.64
C ILE A 85 -21.45 -14.67 -15.68
N GLU A 86 -21.53 -15.98 -15.46
CA GLU A 86 -20.57 -16.73 -14.63
C GLU A 86 -19.15 -16.64 -15.21
N ASP A 87 -18.99 -16.84 -16.53
CA ASP A 87 -17.72 -16.66 -17.22
C ASP A 87 -17.20 -15.23 -17.06
N GLY A 88 -18.07 -14.23 -17.17
CA GLY A 88 -17.75 -12.82 -16.94
C GLY A 88 -17.23 -12.53 -15.52
N PHE A 89 -17.89 -13.06 -14.49
CA PHE A 89 -17.39 -12.98 -13.11
C PHE A 89 -16.06 -13.74 -12.95
N GLY A 90 -15.90 -14.88 -13.62
CA GLY A 90 -14.67 -15.66 -13.67
C GLY A 90 -13.49 -14.86 -14.23
N GLU A 91 -13.69 -14.15 -15.34
CA GLU A 91 -12.68 -13.27 -15.94
C GLU A 91 -12.28 -12.13 -15.01
N ILE A 92 -13.26 -11.47 -14.37
CA ILE A 92 -13.00 -10.40 -13.41
C ILE A 92 -12.19 -10.95 -12.22
N ASN A 93 -12.61 -12.08 -11.68
CA ASN A 93 -11.92 -12.72 -10.56
C ASN A 93 -10.49 -13.14 -10.92
N GLY A 94 -10.26 -13.62 -12.15
CA GLY A 94 -8.92 -13.93 -12.66
C GLY A 94 -8.01 -12.71 -12.67
N LYS A 95 -8.48 -11.57 -13.20
CA LYS A 95 -7.74 -10.30 -13.21
C LYS A 95 -7.43 -9.79 -11.80
N VAL A 96 -8.39 -9.86 -10.88
CA VAL A 96 -8.19 -9.47 -9.47
C VAL A 96 -7.16 -10.38 -8.79
N THR A 97 -7.22 -11.69 -9.04
CA THR A 97 -6.30 -12.68 -8.47
C THR A 97 -4.86 -12.48 -8.95
N ASP A 98 -4.68 -12.20 -10.25
CA ASP A 98 -3.35 -11.94 -10.81
C ASP A 98 -2.75 -10.63 -10.26
N PHE A 99 -3.57 -9.58 -10.12
CA PHE A 99 -3.14 -8.34 -9.46
C PHE A 99 -2.75 -8.60 -8.00
N LEU A 100 -3.58 -9.33 -7.24
CA LEU A 100 -3.31 -9.69 -5.85
C LEU A 100 -1.98 -10.44 -5.70
N ARG A 101 -1.70 -11.41 -6.57
CA ARG A 101 -0.45 -12.18 -6.53
C ARG A 101 0.77 -11.27 -6.68
N LYS A 102 0.69 -10.29 -7.60
CA LYS A 102 1.73 -9.28 -7.81
C LYS A 102 1.86 -8.36 -6.60
N PHE A 103 0.74 -7.85 -6.08
CA PHE A 103 0.69 -6.97 -4.92
C PHE A 103 1.29 -7.65 -3.66
N GLU A 104 0.86 -8.87 -3.34
CA GLU A 104 1.40 -9.65 -2.20
C GLU A 104 2.89 -9.93 -2.35
N GLY A 105 3.38 -10.14 -3.58
CA GLY A 105 4.80 -10.33 -3.84
C GLY A 105 5.63 -9.11 -3.43
N GLU A 106 5.14 -7.92 -3.76
CA GLU A 106 5.79 -6.65 -3.39
C GLU A 106 5.60 -6.31 -1.91
N GLU A 107 4.45 -6.63 -1.31
CA GLU A 107 4.20 -6.49 0.13
C GLU A 107 5.15 -7.38 0.95
N LYS A 108 5.30 -8.65 0.60
CA LYS A 108 6.27 -9.56 1.24
C LYS A 108 7.71 -9.07 1.09
N ARG A 109 8.05 -8.40 -0.02
CA ARG A 109 9.37 -7.78 -0.18
C ARG A 109 9.53 -6.61 0.77
N LEU A 110 8.50 -5.75 0.88
CA LEU A 110 8.48 -4.63 1.80
C LEU A 110 8.58 -5.10 3.26
N GLU A 111 7.87 -6.15 3.67
CA GLU A 111 7.94 -6.71 5.03
C GLU A 111 9.35 -7.19 5.39
N LYS A 112 10.03 -7.89 4.47
CA LYS A 112 11.42 -8.31 4.67
C LYS A 112 12.33 -7.11 4.86
N GLU A 113 12.16 -6.08 4.03
CA GLU A 113 12.90 -4.83 4.18
C GLU A 113 12.54 -4.14 5.52
N GLU A 114 11.27 -4.12 5.90
CA GLU A 114 10.74 -3.57 7.16
C GLU A 114 11.39 -4.18 8.39
N GLU A 115 11.67 -5.48 8.39
CA GLU A 115 12.35 -6.11 9.52
C GLU A 115 13.76 -5.54 9.75
N TYR A 116 14.47 -5.21 8.66
CA TYR A 116 15.75 -4.50 8.75
C TYR A 116 15.53 -3.05 9.23
N TRP A 117 14.49 -2.38 8.76
CA TRP A 117 14.17 -1.01 9.13
C TRP A 117 13.75 -0.84 10.58
N LYS A 118 12.92 -1.74 11.11
CA LYS A 118 12.44 -1.72 12.49
C LYS A 118 13.62 -1.74 13.46
N LYS A 119 14.66 -2.54 13.17
CA LYS A 119 15.92 -2.56 13.93
C LYS A 119 16.66 -1.22 13.90
N PHE A 120 16.45 -0.36 12.90
CA PHE A 120 17.14 0.93 12.78
C PHE A 120 16.30 2.14 13.21
N LEU A 121 15.00 2.17 12.90
CA LEU A 121 14.07 3.26 13.20
C LEU A 121 13.56 3.19 14.65
N PHE A 122 13.22 2.01 15.16
CA PHE A 122 12.62 1.89 16.51
C PHE A 122 13.66 1.79 17.63
N GLU A 123 14.90 1.36 17.34
CA GLU A 123 15.92 1.26 18.39
C GLU A 123 16.53 2.60 18.83
N LYS A 124 16.30 3.72 18.12
CA LYS A 124 16.99 5.00 18.43
C LYS A 124 16.21 6.28 18.10
N HIS A 125 15.08 6.52 18.78
CA HIS A 125 14.73 7.91 19.09
C HIS A 125 15.66 8.42 20.19
N GLN A 126 16.87 8.80 19.79
CA GLN A 126 17.83 9.40 20.70
C GLN A 126 17.44 10.84 20.99
N SER A 127 17.38 11.16 22.28
CA SER A 127 17.21 12.51 22.78
C SER A 127 18.34 13.42 22.28
N LEU A 128 18.06 14.73 22.26
CA LEU A 128 19.06 15.75 21.95
C LEU A 128 20.34 15.59 22.80
N ALA A 129 20.18 15.23 24.07
CA ALA A 129 21.28 15.04 25.01
C ALA A 129 22.17 13.84 24.61
N GLU A 130 21.57 12.75 24.15
CA GLU A 130 22.30 11.56 23.68
C GLU A 130 23.05 11.87 22.39
N LEU A 131 22.41 12.51 21.42
CA LEU A 131 23.04 12.86 20.14
C LEU A 131 24.20 13.84 20.32
N ARG A 132 24.08 14.80 21.24
CA ARG A 132 25.18 15.71 21.61
C ARG A 132 26.38 14.98 22.20
N ARG A 133 26.13 13.97 23.05
CA ARG A 133 27.18 13.19 23.72
C ARG A 133 27.83 12.15 22.80
N MET A 134 27.22 11.81 21.68
CA MET A 134 27.81 10.89 20.71
C MET A 134 29.10 11.41 20.10
N LYS A 135 29.96 10.47 19.68
CA LYS A 135 31.10 10.81 18.83
C LYS A 135 30.58 11.25 17.46
N ALA A 136 31.34 12.12 16.79
CA ALA A 136 30.98 12.61 15.47
C ALA A 136 30.82 11.46 14.44
N GLU A 137 31.66 10.42 14.56
CA GLU A 137 31.58 9.23 13.70
C GLU A 137 30.27 8.46 13.88
N ASP A 138 29.80 8.32 15.13
CA ASP A 138 28.55 7.65 15.43
C ASP A 138 27.36 8.44 14.89
N ARG A 139 27.37 9.77 15.02
CA ARG A 139 26.35 10.65 14.42
C ARG A 139 26.33 10.52 12.90
N ARG A 140 27.49 10.53 12.24
CA ARG A 140 27.58 10.30 10.78
C ARG A 140 27.11 8.91 10.38
N ARG A 141 27.35 7.89 11.21
CA ARG A 141 26.85 6.54 10.96
C ARG A 141 25.32 6.49 11.07
N LEU A 142 24.75 7.16 12.07
CA LEU A 142 23.30 7.29 12.23
C LEU A 142 22.66 8.03 11.05
N LEU A 143 23.23 9.17 10.65
CA LEU A 143 22.76 9.92 9.48
C LEU A 143 22.77 9.06 8.21
N ARG A 144 23.85 8.32 7.96
CA ARG A 144 23.92 7.39 6.80
C ARG A 144 22.82 6.33 6.84
N LYS A 145 22.56 5.75 8.01
CA LYS A 145 21.45 4.79 8.17
C LYS A 145 20.11 5.44 7.84
N ASN A 146 19.83 6.63 8.37
CA ASN A 146 18.58 7.35 8.07
C ASN A 146 18.45 7.65 6.57
N ALA A 147 19.54 8.07 5.92
CA ALA A 147 19.55 8.32 4.47
C ALA A 147 19.29 7.04 3.66
N THR A 148 19.84 5.91 4.08
CA THR A 148 19.54 4.60 3.47
C THR A 148 18.06 4.23 3.64
N CYS A 149 17.47 4.48 4.82
CA CYS A 149 16.02 4.30 5.07
C CYS A 149 15.19 5.13 4.11
N LEU A 150 15.46 6.43 4.05
CA LEU A 150 14.75 7.35 3.19
C LEU A 150 14.81 6.92 1.72
N SER A 151 16.01 6.57 1.23
CA SER A 151 16.18 6.12 -0.16
C SER A 151 15.34 4.89 -0.49
N LEU A 152 15.27 3.93 0.42
CA LEU A 152 14.52 2.70 0.18
C LEU A 152 13.01 2.92 0.30
N PHE A 153 12.55 3.75 1.24
CA PHE A 153 11.13 4.12 1.31
C PHE A 153 10.67 4.95 0.12
N ILE A 154 11.54 5.80 -0.45
CA ILE A 154 11.23 6.50 -1.71
C ILE A 154 11.02 5.48 -2.84
N SER A 155 11.92 4.50 -2.97
CA SER A 155 11.78 3.43 -3.97
C SER A 155 10.50 2.62 -3.76
N ALA A 156 10.17 2.28 -2.52
CA ALA A 156 8.93 1.59 -2.18
C ALA A 156 7.70 2.47 -2.53
N LYS A 157 7.71 3.75 -2.17
CA LYS A 157 6.63 4.69 -2.52
C LYS A 157 6.39 4.78 -4.01
N GLN A 158 7.46 4.82 -4.82
CA GLN A 158 7.33 4.81 -6.28
C GLN A 158 6.74 3.50 -6.80
N LEU A 159 7.17 2.36 -6.25
CA LEU A 159 6.64 1.06 -6.63
C LEU A 159 5.15 0.93 -6.28
N PHE A 160 4.76 1.20 -5.04
CA PHE A 160 3.37 1.12 -4.61
C PHE A 160 2.50 2.18 -5.28
N GLY A 161 3.05 3.35 -5.61
CA GLY A 161 2.39 4.34 -6.46
C GLY A 161 2.02 3.76 -7.82
N ARG A 162 2.97 3.10 -8.51
CA ARG A 162 2.69 2.44 -9.80
C ARG A 162 1.66 1.31 -9.68
N LEU A 163 1.72 0.51 -8.61
CA LEU A 163 0.71 -0.52 -8.35
C LEU A 163 -0.68 0.08 -8.12
N LYS A 164 -0.74 1.26 -7.47
CA LYS A 164 -2.00 1.98 -7.27
C LYS A 164 -2.56 2.49 -8.60
N ASP A 165 -1.72 3.07 -9.44
CA ASP A 165 -2.12 3.56 -10.76
C ASP A 165 -2.66 2.40 -11.62
N GLU A 166 -1.93 1.27 -11.67
CA GLU A 166 -2.36 0.05 -12.37
C GLU A 166 -3.69 -0.50 -11.81
N TRP A 167 -3.84 -0.51 -10.49
CA TRP A 167 -5.09 -0.92 -9.84
C TRP A 167 -6.25 0.01 -10.19
N ASP A 168 -6.04 1.33 -10.18
CA ASP A 168 -7.08 2.31 -10.49
C ASP A 168 -7.56 2.19 -11.94
N ASP A 169 -6.64 2.01 -12.87
CA ASP A 169 -6.94 1.79 -14.28
C ASP A 169 -7.79 0.53 -14.47
N MET A 170 -7.41 -0.58 -13.81
CA MET A 170 -8.16 -1.84 -13.92
C MET A 170 -9.51 -1.78 -13.19
N LYS A 171 -9.52 -1.29 -11.95
CA LYS A 171 -10.66 -1.39 -11.04
C LYS A 171 -11.90 -0.73 -11.61
N HIS A 172 -11.78 0.41 -12.28
CA HIS A 172 -12.95 1.09 -12.83
C HIS A 172 -13.72 0.18 -13.80
N ASP A 173 -13.00 -0.43 -14.74
CA ASP A 173 -13.58 -1.33 -15.74
C ASP A 173 -14.14 -2.60 -15.10
N LEU A 174 -13.42 -3.17 -14.12
CA LEU A 174 -13.88 -4.36 -13.40
C LEU A 174 -15.13 -4.09 -12.55
N ASP A 175 -15.20 -2.94 -11.87
CA ASP A 175 -16.37 -2.52 -11.10
C ASP A 175 -17.57 -2.30 -12.01
N GLN A 176 -17.39 -1.65 -13.17
CA GLN A 176 -18.48 -1.46 -14.14
C GLN A 176 -18.97 -2.78 -14.73
N ALA A 177 -18.05 -3.68 -15.10
CA ALA A 177 -18.41 -5.00 -15.61
C ALA A 177 -19.18 -5.81 -14.56
N ALA A 178 -18.68 -5.89 -13.33
CA ALA A 178 -19.35 -6.60 -12.23
C ALA A 178 -20.75 -6.03 -11.95
N LEU A 179 -20.92 -4.70 -11.99
CA LEU A 179 -22.23 -4.05 -11.85
C LEU A 179 -23.16 -4.31 -13.03
N GLY A 180 -22.64 -4.45 -14.25
CA GLY A 180 -23.40 -4.85 -15.42
C GLY A 180 -23.99 -6.25 -15.23
N TYR A 181 -23.14 -7.22 -14.93
CA TYR A 181 -23.52 -8.60 -14.65
C TYR A 181 -24.52 -8.72 -13.48
N MET A 182 -24.30 -8.00 -12.37
CA MET A 182 -25.24 -7.97 -11.26
C MET A 182 -26.62 -7.41 -11.65
N LYS A 183 -26.69 -6.42 -12.56
CA LYS A 183 -27.97 -5.90 -13.04
C LYS A 183 -28.70 -6.92 -13.90
N GLU A 184 -27.98 -7.64 -14.76
CA GLU A 184 -28.54 -8.71 -15.58
C GLU A 184 -29.12 -9.82 -14.69
N LEU A 185 -28.38 -10.25 -13.65
CA LEU A 185 -28.88 -11.22 -12.67
C LEU A 185 -30.15 -10.77 -11.95
N VAL A 186 -30.27 -9.47 -11.62
CA VAL A 186 -31.47 -8.93 -10.99
C VAL A 186 -32.67 -8.91 -11.93
N VAL A 187 -32.45 -8.75 -13.25
CA VAL A 187 -33.52 -8.84 -14.25
C VAL A 187 -34.01 -10.28 -14.35
N ILE A 188 -33.09 -11.25 -14.45
CA ILE A 188 -33.40 -12.69 -14.48
C ILE A 188 -34.19 -13.08 -13.22
N ALA A 189 -33.76 -12.64 -12.04
CA ALA A 189 -34.47 -12.91 -10.79
C ALA A 189 -35.82 -12.19 -10.61
N LYS A 190 -36.22 -11.30 -11.55
CA LYS A 190 -37.44 -10.47 -11.46
C LYS A 190 -38.54 -10.86 -12.45
N GLU A 191 -38.43 -11.96 -13.18
CA GLU A 191 -39.57 -12.44 -13.95
C GLU A 191 -40.72 -12.84 -13.00
N PRO A 192 -41.97 -12.45 -13.34
CA PRO A 192 -42.97 -12.09 -12.34
C PRO A 192 -43.56 -13.30 -11.64
N GLU A 193 -43.75 -13.19 -10.33
CA GLU A 193 -44.78 -13.97 -9.62
C GLU A 193 -46.11 -13.77 -10.37
N GLU A 194 -46.54 -14.78 -11.13
CA GLU A 194 -47.89 -14.79 -11.71
C GLU A 194 -48.91 -14.76 -10.55
N LEU A 195 -49.62 -13.64 -10.44
CA LEU A 195 -50.84 -13.46 -9.64
C LEU A 195 -52.06 -14.04 -10.34
#